data_AF-A0A6L7NKD0-F1
#
_entry.id   AF-A0A6L7NKD0-F1
#
_cell.length_a   1.000
_cell.length_b   1.000
_cell.length_c   1.000
_cell.angle_alpha   90.00
_cell.angle_beta   90.00
_cell.angle_gamma   90.00
#
_symmetry.space_group_name_H-M   'P 1'
#
loop_
_entity.id
_entity.type
_entity.pdbx_description
1 polymer ?
#
loop_
_entity_poly.entity_id
_entity_poly.type
_entity_poly.pdbx_seq_one_letter_code
_entity_poly.pdbx_strand_id
1 'polypeptide(L)'
;MPSRWVGLRATALPGVEELTLRCRGEEVSHPRQRFGERRVDYRHYLAELARKPQALRQVAPELLAALGAPYGRLRALLEGERGGHEAARALARLLRAVDEYGEERVRGVLEQVLADGTFDELAVQRLLTAAQRPAPVAVPEALRGYEVEATSAAVYYRLLAAAAP
;
A
#
# COMPACT_ATOMS: atom_id res chain seq x y z
N MET A 1 13.15 -0.75 -14.20
CA MET A 1 13.90 -1.62 -13.27
C MET A 1 13.40 -1.37 -11.86
N PRO A 2 13.35 -2.38 -10.98
CA PRO A 2 13.08 -2.22 -9.56
C PRO A 2 13.97 -1.15 -8.89
N SER A 3 13.37 -0.25 -8.10
CA SER A 3 14.12 0.78 -7.37
C SER A 3 15.11 0.21 -6.35
N ARG A 4 14.81 -0.97 -5.78
CA ARG A 4 15.72 -1.72 -4.90
C ARG A 4 17.02 -2.17 -5.56
N TRP A 5 17.12 -2.12 -6.89
CA TRP A 5 18.36 -2.45 -7.63
C TRP A 5 19.25 -1.24 -7.89
N VAL A 6 18.91 -0.05 -7.38
CA VAL A 6 19.75 1.15 -7.51
C VAL A 6 21.14 0.87 -6.94
N GLY A 7 22.17 1.19 -7.73
CA GLY A 7 23.58 0.95 -7.36
C GLY A 7 24.05 -0.50 -7.49
N LEU A 8 23.18 -1.43 -7.90
CA LEU A 8 23.55 -2.82 -8.14
C LEU A 8 23.88 -3.08 -9.62
N ARG A 9 24.73 -4.08 -9.86
CA ARG A 9 24.96 -4.61 -11.22
C ARG A 9 23.81 -5.54 -11.57
N ALA A 10 23.03 -5.16 -12.57
CA ALA A 10 22.01 -6.01 -13.17
C ALA A 10 22.43 -6.44 -14.57
N THR A 11 22.07 -7.67 -14.94
CA THR A 11 22.32 -8.23 -16.28
C THR A 11 21.03 -8.20 -17.07
N ALA A 12 21.08 -7.62 -18.28
CA ALA A 12 19.98 -7.67 -19.23
C ALA A 12 20.17 -8.85 -20.19
N LEU A 13 19.20 -9.74 -20.24
CA LEU A 13 19.13 -10.88 -21.14
C LEU A 13 18.04 -10.60 -22.19
N PRO A 14 18.41 -10.13 -23.39
CA PRO A 14 17.45 -9.85 -24.45
C PRO A 14 16.97 -11.15 -25.10
N GLY A 15 15.68 -11.42 -24.99
CA GLY A 15 14.97 -12.44 -25.75
C GLY A 15 14.35 -11.89 -27.04
N VAL A 16 13.65 -12.79 -27.76
CA VAL A 16 12.94 -12.46 -29.01
C VAL A 16 11.74 -11.56 -28.71
N GLU A 17 10.90 -11.95 -27.76
CA GLU A 17 9.68 -11.24 -27.38
C GLU A 17 9.81 -10.46 -26.07
N GLU A 18 10.76 -10.84 -25.21
CA GLU A 18 10.90 -10.28 -23.86
C GLU A 18 12.34 -9.87 -23.56
N LEU A 19 12.49 -8.85 -22.72
CA LEU A 19 13.73 -8.45 -22.09
C LEU A 19 13.68 -8.89 -20.62
N THR A 20 14.55 -9.83 -20.24
CA THR A 20 14.68 -10.26 -18.84
C THR A 20 15.82 -9.50 -18.18
N LEU A 21 15.57 -8.95 -17.00
CA LEU A 21 16.56 -8.26 -16.19
C LEU A 21 16.81 -9.13 -14.94
N ARG A 22 18.07 -9.46 -14.68
CA ARG A 22 18.48 -10.28 -13.53
C ARG A 22 19.36 -9.48 -12.58
N CYS A 23 19.10 -9.56 -11.29
CA CYS A 23 19.91 -8.94 -10.25
C CYS A 23 19.83 -9.76 -8.97
N ARG A 24 20.96 -10.22 -8.44
CA ARG A 24 21.05 -10.97 -7.16
C ARG A 24 20.05 -12.13 -7.00
N GLY A 25 19.82 -12.90 -8.07
CA GLY A 25 18.90 -14.04 -8.06
C GLY A 25 17.41 -13.68 -8.24
N GLU A 26 17.08 -12.39 -8.32
CA GLU A 26 15.77 -11.92 -8.75
C GLU A 26 15.75 -11.71 -10.27
N GLU A 27 14.62 -12.00 -10.90
CA GLU A 27 14.41 -11.83 -12.33
C GLU A 27 13.11 -11.06 -12.57
N VAL A 28 13.16 -10.12 -13.52
CA VAL A 28 11.99 -9.35 -13.96
C VAL A 28 11.97 -9.35 -15.48
N SER A 29 10.88 -9.83 -16.07
CA SER A 29 10.68 -9.86 -17.51
C SER A 29 9.74 -8.75 -17.97
N HIS A 30 10.07 -8.16 -19.10
CA HIS A 30 9.25 -7.14 -19.75
C HIS A 30 9.09 -7.46 -21.23
N PRO A 31 7.92 -7.19 -21.84
CA PRO A 31 7.78 -7.28 -23.28
C PRO A 31 8.79 -6.36 -23.97
N ARG A 32 9.46 -6.88 -25.00
CA ARG A 32 10.44 -6.14 -25.78
C ARG A 32 9.74 -4.96 -26.47
N GLN A 33 10.29 -3.77 -26.24
CA GLN A 33 9.80 -2.54 -26.88
C GLN A 33 10.54 -2.33 -28.21
N ARG A 34 9.93 -1.56 -29.12
CA ARG A 34 10.59 -1.22 -30.39
C ARG A 34 11.78 -0.30 -30.12
N PHE A 35 12.73 -0.30 -31.04
CA PHE A 35 13.88 0.59 -30.94
C PHE A 35 13.41 2.06 -30.86
N GLY A 36 13.84 2.77 -29.81
CA GLY A 36 13.44 4.16 -29.54
C GLY A 36 12.24 4.32 -28.59
N GLU A 37 11.52 3.25 -28.26
CA GLU A 37 10.42 3.31 -27.29
C GLU A 37 10.93 3.18 -25.85
N ARG A 38 10.46 4.06 -24.97
CA ARG A 38 10.73 4.01 -23.53
C ARG A 38 9.45 3.62 -22.80
N ARG A 39 9.49 2.50 -22.08
CA ARG A 39 8.41 2.06 -21.18
C ARG A 39 8.92 1.99 -19.75
N VAL A 40 8.15 2.53 -18.82
CA VAL A 40 8.45 2.50 -17.39
C VAL A 40 7.35 1.70 -16.69
N ASP A 41 7.72 0.61 -16.01
CA ASP A 41 6.79 -0.05 -15.10
C ASP A 41 6.85 0.62 -13.72
N TYR A 42 5.82 1.39 -13.39
CA TYR A 42 5.74 2.12 -12.12
C TYR A 42 5.50 1.22 -10.90
N ARG A 43 5.10 -0.05 -11.08
CA ARG A 43 5.00 -1.02 -9.97
C ARG A 43 6.36 -1.27 -9.30
N HIS A 44 7.44 -0.97 -10.00
CA HIS A 44 8.79 -1.04 -9.46
C HIS A 44 9.18 0.11 -8.54
N TYR A 45 8.35 1.14 -8.43
CA TYR A 45 8.64 2.37 -7.71
C TYR A 45 7.56 2.69 -6.65
N LEU A 46 6.75 1.72 -6.24
CA LEU A 46 5.65 1.94 -5.30
C LEU A 46 6.11 2.59 -3.99
N ALA A 47 7.16 2.05 -3.37
CA ALA A 47 7.77 2.61 -2.15
C ALA A 47 8.23 4.07 -2.33
N GLU A 48 8.74 4.40 -3.51
CA GLU A 48 9.32 5.72 -3.80
C GLU A 48 8.22 6.74 -4.10
N LEU A 49 7.21 6.32 -4.85
CA LEU A 49 6.01 7.11 -5.16
C LEU A 49 5.18 7.36 -3.89
N ALA A 50 5.12 6.38 -2.99
CA ALA A 50 4.50 6.50 -1.66
C ALA A 50 5.15 7.57 -0.75
N ARG A 51 6.41 7.95 -1.02
CA ARG A 51 7.11 9.04 -0.30
C ARG A 51 6.99 10.39 -1.00
N LYS A 52 6.52 10.43 -2.25
CA LYS A 52 6.48 11.63 -3.09
C LYS A 52 5.08 11.82 -3.73
N PRO A 53 4.09 12.33 -2.97
CA PRO A 53 2.71 12.47 -3.45
C PRO A 53 2.58 13.28 -4.75
N GLN A 54 3.41 14.32 -4.93
CA GLN A 54 3.39 15.13 -6.15
C GLN A 54 3.85 14.34 -7.38
N ALA A 55 4.88 13.49 -7.25
CA ALA A 55 5.32 12.62 -8.33
C ALA A 55 4.28 11.53 -8.61
N LEU A 56 3.69 10.95 -7.56
CA LEU A 56 2.59 10.00 -7.68
C LEU A 56 1.44 10.59 -8.50
N ARG A 57 1.02 11.82 -8.22
CA ARG A 57 -0.06 12.47 -8.98
C ARG A 57 0.20 12.50 -10.49
N GLN A 58 1.45 12.74 -10.91
CA GLN A 58 1.80 12.79 -12.33
C GLN A 58 1.70 11.44 -13.03
N VAL A 59 2.00 10.35 -12.31
CA VAL A 59 2.03 8.99 -12.87
C VAL A 59 0.82 8.14 -12.47
N ALA A 60 -0.07 8.66 -11.61
CA ALA A 60 -1.24 7.95 -11.10
C ALA A 60 -2.17 7.42 -12.21
N PRO A 61 -2.47 8.13 -13.31
CA PRO A 61 -3.28 7.58 -14.38
C PRO A 61 -2.70 6.27 -14.95
N GLU A 62 -1.41 6.25 -15.24
CA GLU A 62 -0.73 5.09 -15.84
C GLU A 62 -0.51 3.98 -14.81
N LEU A 63 -0.06 4.32 -13.60
CA LEU A 63 0.17 3.36 -12.53
C LEU A 63 -1.13 2.64 -12.12
N LEU A 64 -2.21 3.38 -11.88
CA LEU A 64 -3.45 2.76 -11.41
C LEU A 64 -4.17 1.99 -12.53
N ALA A 65 -3.99 2.38 -13.80
CA ALA A 65 -4.43 1.57 -14.93
C ALA A 65 -3.68 0.24 -14.98
N ALA A 66 -2.37 0.24 -14.71
CA ALA A 66 -1.58 -0.97 -14.61
C ALA A 66 -2.03 -1.84 -13.41
N LEU A 67 -2.28 -1.27 -12.24
CA LEU A 67 -2.79 -2.00 -11.07
C LEU A 67 -4.23 -2.54 -11.27
N GLY A 68 -4.96 -2.01 -12.26
CA GLY A 68 -6.29 -2.47 -12.63
C GLY A 68 -7.39 -2.05 -11.66
N ALA A 69 -8.52 -2.76 -11.69
CA ALA A 69 -9.59 -2.55 -10.72
C ALA A 69 -9.12 -3.00 -9.31
N PRO A 70 -9.59 -2.32 -8.24
CA PRO A 70 -10.50 -1.18 -8.19
C PRO A 70 -9.83 0.21 -8.21
N TYR A 71 -8.50 0.28 -8.40
CA TYR A 71 -7.70 1.48 -8.16
C TYR A 71 -8.10 2.70 -9.00
N GLY A 72 -8.49 2.50 -10.26
CA GLY A 72 -8.97 3.60 -11.12
C GLY A 72 -10.23 4.27 -10.58
N ARG A 73 -11.19 3.48 -10.07
CA ARG A 73 -12.43 3.99 -9.45
C ARG A 73 -12.13 4.74 -8.16
N LEU A 74 -11.26 4.19 -7.33
CA LEU A 74 -10.82 4.84 -6.10
C LEU A 74 -10.25 6.23 -6.38
N ARG A 75 -9.37 6.35 -7.38
CA ARG A 75 -8.79 7.64 -7.74
C ARG A 75 -9.85 8.65 -8.16
N ALA A 76 -10.78 8.26 -9.03
CA ALA A 76 -11.85 9.15 -9.47
C ALA A 76 -12.70 9.64 -8.29
N LEU A 77 -13.04 8.75 -7.36
CA LEU A 77 -13.76 9.08 -6.13
C LEU A 77 -12.98 10.06 -5.26
N LEU A 78 -11.70 9.78 -4.99
CA LEU A 78 -10.85 10.65 -4.17
C LEU A 78 -10.63 12.04 -4.80
N GLU A 79 -10.43 12.09 -6.12
CA GLU A 79 -10.26 13.36 -6.85
C GLU A 79 -11.55 14.19 -6.82
N GLY A 80 -12.73 13.55 -6.92
CA GLY A 80 -14.03 14.20 -6.81
C GLY A 80 -14.35 14.73 -5.42
N GLU A 81 -14.02 13.98 -4.37
CA GLU A 81 -14.32 14.37 -2.97
C GLU A 81 -13.32 15.38 -2.39
N ARG A 82 -12.02 15.22 -2.67
CA ARG A 82 -10.93 15.87 -1.92
C ARG A 82 -10.01 16.72 -2.80
N GLY A 83 -10.18 16.67 -4.12
CA GLY A 83 -9.30 17.32 -5.08
C GLY A 83 -7.95 16.60 -5.26
N GLY A 84 -7.21 16.98 -6.30
CA GLY A 84 -6.05 16.21 -6.77
C GLY A 84 -4.87 16.11 -5.79
N HIS A 85 -4.66 17.09 -4.90
CA HIS A 85 -3.55 17.05 -3.93
C HIS A 85 -3.82 16.09 -2.77
N GLU A 86 -5.01 16.16 -2.17
CA GLU A 86 -5.39 15.26 -1.07
C GLU A 86 -5.64 13.84 -1.57
N ALA A 87 -6.20 13.68 -2.77
CA ALA A 87 -6.30 12.38 -3.44
C ALA A 87 -4.92 11.71 -3.59
N ALA A 88 -3.91 12.46 -4.04
CA ALA A 88 -2.55 11.93 -4.17
C ALA A 88 -1.92 11.54 -2.83
N ARG A 89 -2.23 12.25 -1.74
CA ARG A 89 -1.77 11.88 -0.39
C ARG A 89 -2.42 10.60 0.12
N ALA A 90 -3.73 10.46 -0.08
CA ALA A 90 -4.47 9.25 0.25
C ALA A 90 -3.97 8.04 -0.56
N LEU A 91 -3.78 8.22 -1.87
CA LEU A 91 -3.18 7.20 -2.73
C LEU A 91 -1.75 6.85 -2.30
N ALA A 92 -0.94 7.82 -1.87
CA ALA A 92 0.41 7.53 -1.38
C ALA A 92 0.40 6.64 -0.13
N ARG A 93 -0.55 6.84 0.80
CA ARG A 93 -0.73 5.97 1.97
C ARG A 93 -1.18 4.57 1.56
N LEU A 94 -2.08 4.47 0.57
CA LEU A 94 -2.47 3.18 0.01
C LEU A 94 -1.30 2.45 -0.65
N LEU A 95 -0.44 3.14 -1.40
CA LEU A 95 0.73 2.51 -2.01
C LEU A 95 1.72 1.97 -0.97
N ARG A 96 1.83 2.62 0.20
CA ARG A 96 2.58 2.05 1.34
C ARG A 96 1.96 0.74 1.82
N ALA A 97 0.62 0.70 1.92
CA ALA A 97 -0.06 -0.53 2.27
C ALA A 97 0.14 -1.63 1.21
N VAL A 98 0.20 -1.29 -0.08
CA VAL A 98 0.52 -2.27 -1.13
C VAL A 98 1.94 -2.82 -0.95
N ASP A 99 2.91 -1.97 -0.64
CA ASP A 99 4.29 -2.38 -0.37
C ASP A 99 4.41 -3.26 0.88
N GLU A 100 3.63 -2.99 1.93
CA GLU A 100 3.67 -3.71 3.21
C GLU A 100 2.86 -5.01 3.22
N TYR A 101 1.65 -5.01 2.65
CA TYR A 101 0.68 -6.11 2.74
C TYR A 101 0.53 -6.92 1.43
N GLY A 102 1.12 -6.43 0.34
CA GLY A 102 0.98 -6.99 -1.00
C GLY A 102 -0.26 -6.48 -1.75
N GLU A 103 -0.14 -6.41 -3.09
CA GLU A 103 -1.17 -5.88 -3.99
C GLU A 103 -2.49 -6.63 -3.89
N GLU A 104 -2.48 -7.97 -3.93
CA GLU A 104 -3.71 -8.78 -3.93
C GLU A 104 -4.55 -8.59 -2.67
N ARG A 105 -3.89 -8.51 -1.50
CA ARG A 105 -4.57 -8.29 -0.23
C ARG A 105 -5.21 -6.91 -0.17
N VAL A 106 -4.47 -5.89 -0.60
CA VAL A 106 -5.00 -4.52 -0.65
C VAL A 106 -6.13 -4.42 -1.66
N ARG A 107 -6.02 -5.06 -2.83
CA ARG A 107 -7.10 -5.12 -3.84
C ARG A 107 -8.38 -5.67 -3.23
N GLY A 108 -8.32 -6.84 -2.59
CA GLY A 108 -9.52 -7.45 -1.97
C GLY A 108 -10.16 -6.56 -0.89
N VAL A 109 -9.35 -5.90 -0.05
CA VAL A 109 -9.87 -4.95 0.95
C VAL A 109 -10.51 -3.73 0.28
N LEU A 110 -9.91 -3.18 -0.77
CA LEU A 110 -10.47 -2.05 -1.50
C LEU A 110 -11.79 -2.40 -2.17
N GLU A 111 -11.91 -3.60 -2.73
CA GLU A 111 -13.17 -4.07 -3.32
C GLU A 111 -14.29 -4.16 -2.29
N GLN A 112 -13.97 -4.62 -1.07
CA GLN A 112 -14.94 -4.64 0.04
C GLN A 112 -15.35 -3.24 0.47
N VAL A 113 -14.39 -2.33 0.67
CA VAL A 113 -14.69 -0.96 1.14
C VAL A 113 -15.42 -0.14 0.08
N LEU A 114 -15.09 -0.31 -1.19
CA LEU A 114 -15.68 0.44 -2.29
C LEU A 114 -17.03 -0.13 -2.77
N ALA A 115 -17.50 -1.25 -2.20
CA ALA A 115 -18.79 -1.84 -2.54
C ALA A 115 -19.95 -0.85 -2.34
N ASP A 116 -19.87 -0.02 -1.27
CA ASP A 116 -20.88 0.96 -0.91
C ASP A 116 -20.67 2.32 -1.59
N GLY A 117 -19.68 2.45 -2.48
CA GLY A 117 -19.41 3.67 -3.23
C GLY A 117 -18.80 4.82 -2.41
N THR A 118 -18.38 4.56 -1.18
CA THR A 118 -17.67 5.52 -0.33
C THR A 118 -16.27 5.01 0.02
N PHE A 119 -15.34 5.91 0.32
CA PHE A 119 -13.98 5.53 0.72
C PHE A 119 -13.68 5.96 2.17
N ASP A 120 -13.73 4.98 3.08
CA ASP A 120 -13.23 5.13 4.45
C ASP A 120 -11.81 4.56 4.57
N GLU A 121 -10.83 5.46 4.73
CA GLU A 121 -9.43 5.09 4.92
C GLU A 121 -9.21 4.28 6.21
N LEU A 122 -9.99 4.56 7.27
CA LEU A 122 -9.93 3.81 8.52
C LEU A 122 -10.47 2.39 8.33
N ALA A 123 -11.50 2.19 7.49
CA ALA A 123 -11.98 0.85 7.15
C ALA A 123 -10.91 0.02 6.47
N VAL A 124 -10.19 0.60 5.50
CA VAL A 124 -9.07 -0.06 4.82
C VAL A 124 -8.00 -0.48 5.84
N GLN A 125 -7.58 0.43 6.72
CA GLN A 125 -6.62 0.12 7.77
C GLN A 125 -7.11 -1.01 8.67
N ARG A 126 -8.34 -0.91 9.21
CA ARG A 126 -8.94 -1.94 10.08
C ARG A 126 -8.92 -3.32 9.42
N LEU A 127 -9.34 -3.43 8.16
CA LEU A 127 -9.40 -4.69 7.43
C LEU A 127 -8.01 -5.26 7.13
N LEU A 128 -7.04 -4.41 6.82
CA LEU A 128 -5.65 -4.83 6.63
C LEU A 128 -5.02 -5.35 7.92
N THR A 129 -5.26 -4.70 9.07
CA THR A 129 -4.71 -5.16 10.36
C THR A 129 -5.50 -6.29 11.00
N ALA A 130 -6.79 -6.47 10.66
CA ALA A 130 -7.64 -7.50 11.26
C ALA A 130 -7.04 -8.91 11.11
N ALA A 131 -6.47 -9.23 9.95
CA ALA A 131 -5.82 -10.52 9.71
C ALA A 131 -4.46 -10.68 10.42
N GLN A 132 -3.93 -9.63 11.06
CA GLN A 132 -2.76 -9.73 11.96
C GLN A 132 -3.16 -9.91 13.42
N ARG A 133 -4.45 -9.82 13.78
CA ARG A 133 -4.86 -10.03 15.17
C ARG A 133 -4.57 -11.47 15.56
N PRO A 134 -3.93 -11.70 16.74
CA PRO A 134 -3.73 -13.05 17.23
C PRO A 134 -5.09 -13.74 17.32
N ALA A 135 -5.13 -15.02 16.92
CA ALA A 135 -6.33 -15.81 17.06
C ALA A 135 -6.78 -15.76 18.54
N PRO A 136 -8.09 -15.69 18.81
CA PRO A 136 -8.58 -15.72 20.18
C PRO A 136 -8.07 -17.00 20.85
N VAL A 137 -7.23 -16.83 21.87
CA VAL A 137 -6.69 -17.93 22.66
C VAL A 137 -7.70 -18.29 23.74
N ALA A 138 -7.99 -19.58 23.89
CA ALA A 138 -8.85 -20.04 24.97
C ALA A 138 -8.20 -19.69 26.31
N VAL A 139 -8.89 -18.87 27.11
CA VAL A 139 -8.41 -18.47 28.43
C VAL A 139 -8.42 -19.70 29.36
N PRO A 140 -7.27 -20.11 29.93
CA PRO A 140 -7.21 -21.22 30.87
C PRO A 140 -8.15 -21.01 32.06
N GLU A 141 -8.71 -22.09 32.59
CA GLU A 141 -9.70 -22.02 33.67
C GLU A 141 -9.20 -21.26 34.90
N ALA A 142 -7.93 -21.44 35.26
CA ALA A 142 -7.27 -20.71 36.34
C ALA A 142 -7.28 -19.18 36.16
N LEU A 143 -7.41 -18.69 34.93
CA LEU A 143 -7.37 -17.26 34.61
C LEU A 143 -8.75 -16.65 34.31
N ARG A 144 -9.83 -17.45 34.25
CA ARG A 144 -11.18 -16.94 33.89
C ARG A 144 -11.78 -15.98 34.92
N GLY A 145 -11.35 -16.07 36.18
CA GLY A 145 -11.85 -15.22 37.27
C GLY A 145 -11.13 -13.87 37.40
N TYR A 146 -10.10 -13.62 36.60
CA TYR A 146 -9.35 -12.37 36.65
C TYR A 146 -9.97 -11.35 35.69
N GLU A 147 -10.50 -10.25 36.24
CA GLU A 147 -10.81 -9.07 35.45
C GLU A 147 -9.53 -8.28 35.20
N VAL A 148 -9.12 -8.21 33.93
CA VAL A 148 -8.04 -7.32 33.51
C VAL A 148 -8.65 -5.94 33.30
N GLU A 149 -8.25 -4.98 34.13
CA GLU A 149 -8.74 -3.61 34.03
C GLU A 149 -8.34 -3.03 32.67
N ALA A 150 -9.33 -2.59 31.88
CA ALA A 150 -9.08 -2.04 30.56
C ALA A 150 -8.34 -0.71 30.68
N THR A 151 -7.35 -0.50 29.81
CA THR A 151 -6.62 0.78 29.78
C THR A 151 -7.57 1.91 29.40
N SER A 152 -7.78 2.87 30.30
CA SER A 152 -8.63 4.04 30.07
C SER A 152 -7.82 5.21 29.53
N ALA A 153 -8.22 5.73 28.37
CA ALA A 153 -7.62 6.94 27.80
C ALA A 153 -7.69 8.12 28.78
N ALA A 154 -8.74 8.21 29.62
CA ALA A 154 -8.90 9.27 30.61
C ALA A 154 -7.85 9.21 31.74
N VAL A 155 -7.34 8.02 32.08
CA VAL A 155 -6.21 7.87 33.03
C VAL A 155 -4.93 8.37 32.39
N TYR A 156 -4.69 8.00 31.12
CA TYR A 156 -3.54 8.48 30.35
C TYR A 156 -3.53 10.01 30.22
N TYR A 157 -4.67 10.62 29.86
CA TYR A 157 -4.77 12.08 29.74
C TYR A 157 -4.48 12.80 31.07
N ARG A 158 -4.93 12.25 32.21
CA ARG A 158 -4.61 12.81 33.52
C ARG A 158 -3.11 12.76 33.83
N LEU A 159 -2.46 11.63 33.53
CA LEU A 159 -1.01 11.49 33.72
C LEU A 159 -0.21 12.43 32.81
N LEU A 160 -0.65 12.61 31.56
CA LEU A 160 -0.03 13.52 30.61
C LEU A 160 -0.18 14.99 31.05
N ALA A 161 -1.36 15.38 31.55
CA ALA A 161 -1.61 16.72 32.05
C ALA A 161 -0.83 17.03 33.33
N ALA A 162 -0.64 16.04 34.21
CA ALA A 162 0.15 16.18 35.44
C ALA A 162 1.67 16.29 35.18
N ALA A 163 2.14 15.91 33.98
CA ALA A 163 3.54 15.97 33.57
C ALA A 163 3.91 17.23 32.77
N ALA A 164 2.96 18.14 32.52
CA ALA A 164 3.23 19.42 31.87
C ALA A 164 3.75 20.45 32.91
N PRO A 165 4.87 21.16 32.63
CA PRO A 165 5.49 22.11 33.56
C PRO A 165 4.70 23.41 33.72
#